data_AF-A0A7S4G3V0-F1
#
_entry.id   AF-A0A7S4G3V0-F1
#
_cell.length_a   1.000
_cell.length_b   1.000
_cell.length_c   1.000
_cell.angle_alpha   90.00
_cell.angle_beta   90.00
_cell.angle_gamma   90.00
#
_symmetry.space_group_name_H-M   'P 1'
#
loop_
_entity.id
_entity.type
_entity.pdbx_description
1 polymer ?
#
loop_
_entity_poly.entity_id
_entity_poly.type
_entity_poly.pdbx_seq_one_letter_code
_entity_poly.pdbx_strand_id
1 'polypeptide(L)'
;GFLGAVLGFCLGNRCYVTPTIALMSTSGTQSRSCERWRRLKCALLTYRLQYNDLNVPSRFVIPNSRDWAEDLWGMKLGSTVSGIRNKGSYSEYRAELEEMGFKFDSRRTAYGWEKVTSALLTYKSLHGDLLVPQVFVIPKTRDWPEDLWDMKLGRVVSNIRNNGQYSTNRTELEEMGFKFDSRRTAYGWEKVTSALLTYKSLH
;
A
#
# COMPACT_ATOMS: atom_id res chain seq x y z
N GLY A 1 14.54 48.08 18.41
CA GLY A 1 15.96 48.11 18.02
C GLY A 1 16.70 47.09 18.85
N PHE A 2 17.58 46.31 18.19
CA PHE A 2 18.77 45.60 18.69
C PHE A 2 18.58 44.63 19.89
N LEU A 3 18.62 43.32 19.66
CA LEU A 3 19.81 42.43 19.53
C LEU A 3 20.27 41.85 20.87
N GLY A 4 20.26 40.52 20.95
CA GLY A 4 20.80 39.73 22.05
C GLY A 4 20.77 38.24 21.72
N ALA A 5 21.77 37.79 20.94
CA ALA A 5 21.93 36.44 20.44
C ALA A 5 22.11 35.41 21.58
N VAL A 6 21.43 34.27 21.49
CA VAL A 6 21.73 33.08 22.29
C VAL A 6 22.53 32.11 21.43
N LEU A 7 23.83 32.01 21.75
CA LEU A 7 24.72 30.96 21.29
C LEU A 7 24.26 29.62 21.89
N GLY A 8 23.62 28.78 21.08
CA GLY A 8 23.30 27.40 21.43
C GLY A 8 24.51 26.49 21.21
N PHE A 9 25.20 26.14 22.29
CA PHE A 9 26.17 25.05 22.34
C PHE A 9 25.43 23.71 22.22
N CYS A 10 25.68 22.95 21.14
CA CYS A 10 25.20 21.58 21.01
C CYS A 10 26.21 20.61 21.64
N LEU A 11 25.89 20.08 22.82
CA LEU A 11 26.53 18.89 23.38
C LEU A 11 25.46 17.90 23.83
N GLY A 12 25.47 16.71 23.20
CA GLY A 12 24.91 15.50 23.80
C GLY A 12 23.50 15.12 23.34
N ASN A 13 23.45 14.08 22.50
CA ASN A 13 22.25 13.28 22.24
C ASN A 13 21.73 12.65 23.55
N ARG A 14 20.81 13.34 24.25
CA ARG A 14 19.90 12.72 25.20
C ARG A 14 18.53 13.35 25.07
N CYS A 15 17.59 12.57 24.55
CA CYS A 15 16.17 12.87 24.70
C CYS A 15 15.80 12.69 26.18
N TYR A 16 15.71 13.79 26.92
CA TYR A 16 15.08 13.78 28.25
C TYR A 16 13.60 14.11 28.07
N VAL A 17 12.74 13.11 28.25
CA VAL A 17 11.32 13.33 28.54
C VAL A 17 11.25 13.52 30.06
N THR A 18 10.87 14.71 30.52
CA THR A 18 10.72 14.98 31.95
C THR A 18 9.46 14.28 32.49
N PRO A 19 9.47 13.73 33.71
CA PRO A 19 8.30 13.13 34.31
C PRO A 19 7.58 14.19 35.15
N THR A 20 6.44 14.69 34.69
CA THR A 20 5.46 15.29 35.58
C THR A 20 4.32 14.30 35.75
N ILE A 21 4.24 13.78 36.97
CA ILE A 21 3.29 12.78 37.44
C ILE A 21 1.86 13.25 37.19
N ALA A 22 1.12 12.51 36.37
CA ALA A 22 -0.33 12.42 36.46
C ALA A 22 -0.70 10.93 36.52
N LEU A 23 -1.05 10.48 37.72
CA LEU A 23 -1.63 9.17 37.99
C LEU A 23 -2.91 9.00 37.17
N MET A 24 -2.84 8.19 36.11
CA MET A 24 -4.00 7.53 35.54
C MET A 24 -3.66 6.08 35.26
N SER A 25 -4.10 5.21 36.17
CA SER A 25 -4.23 3.77 35.93
C SER A 25 -5.04 3.56 34.66
N THR A 26 -4.40 3.06 33.60
CA THR A 26 -5.09 2.51 32.42
C THR A 26 -4.48 1.15 32.09
N SER A 27 -5.11 0.13 32.67
CA SER A 27 -5.44 -1.14 32.02
C SER A 27 -4.80 -1.39 30.64
N GLY A 28 -3.65 -2.09 30.64
CA GLY A 28 -3.50 -3.45 30.09
C GLY A 28 -3.77 -3.76 28.60
N THR A 29 -4.21 -2.82 27.78
CA THR A 29 -4.56 -3.09 26.37
C THR A 29 -4.32 -1.89 25.46
N GLN A 30 -3.17 -1.21 25.60
CA GLN A 30 -2.60 -0.52 24.45
C GLN A 30 -2.26 -1.58 23.40
N SER A 31 -3.16 -1.68 22.40
CA SER A 31 -3.21 -2.73 21.39
C SER A 31 -1.84 -3.00 20.78
N ARG A 32 -1.36 -4.25 20.87
CA ARG A 32 -0.10 -4.74 20.25
C ARG A 32 0.03 -4.35 18.77
N SER A 33 -1.09 -4.05 18.09
CA SER A 33 -1.12 -3.53 16.73
C SER A 33 -0.52 -2.12 16.61
N CYS A 34 -0.89 -1.21 17.53
CA CYS A 34 -0.38 0.17 17.56
C CYS A 34 1.13 0.20 17.82
N GLU A 35 1.63 -0.66 18.71
CA GLU A 35 3.06 -0.74 18.98
C GLU A 35 3.86 -1.30 17.79
N ARG A 36 3.33 -2.31 17.09
CA ARG A 36 3.93 -2.85 15.86
C ARG A 36 3.96 -1.79 14.76
N TRP A 37 2.87 -1.04 14.59
CA TRP A 37 2.81 0.08 13.65
C TRP A 37 3.83 1.16 13.99
N ARG A 38 3.90 1.60 15.26
CA ARG A 38 4.86 2.60 15.73
C ARG A 38 6.30 2.19 15.39
N ARG A 39 6.68 0.94 15.68
CA ARG A 39 8.02 0.41 15.37
C ARG A 39 8.29 0.36 13.87
N LEU A 40 7.32 -0.10 13.08
CA LEU A 40 7.44 -0.11 11.61
C LEU A 40 7.58 1.31 11.04
N LYS A 41 6.78 2.26 11.53
CA LYS A 41 6.84 3.67 11.12
C LYS A 41 8.22 4.28 11.41
N CYS A 42 8.75 4.08 12.62
CA CYS A 42 10.12 4.49 12.96
C CYS A 42 11.14 3.86 12.01
N ALA A 43 11.05 2.55 11.77
CA ALA A 43 11.96 1.85 10.88
C ALA A 43 11.92 2.37 9.42
N LEU A 44 10.73 2.66 8.88
CA LEU A 44 10.57 3.21 7.53
C LEU A 44 11.16 4.63 7.42
N LEU A 45 10.91 5.47 8.42
CA LEU A 45 11.46 6.83 8.45
C LEU A 45 12.99 6.82 8.53
N THR A 46 13.58 5.98 9.40
CA THR A 46 15.04 5.81 9.47
C THR A 46 15.61 5.28 8.16
N TYR A 47 14.96 4.31 7.53
CA TYR A 47 15.38 3.81 6.21
C TYR A 47 15.37 4.94 5.17
N ARG A 48 14.29 5.73 5.11
CA ARG A 48 14.18 6.87 4.18
C ARG A 48 15.27 7.89 4.41
N LEU A 49 15.63 8.18 5.66
CA LEU A 49 16.71 9.12 5.98
C LEU A 49 18.07 8.62 5.48
N GLN A 50 18.33 7.32 5.52
CA GLN A 50 19.61 6.73 5.09
C GLN A 50 19.72 6.57 3.58
N TYR A 51 18.65 6.11 2.92
CA TYR A 51 18.69 5.69 1.51
C TYR A 51 17.92 6.61 0.57
N ASN A 52 17.24 7.62 1.10
CA ASN A 52 16.40 8.58 0.37
C ASN A 52 15.28 7.92 -0.47
N ASP A 53 14.87 6.70 -0.14
CA ASP A 53 13.72 6.02 -0.72
C ASP A 53 13.05 5.07 0.29
N LEU A 54 11.91 4.50 -0.08
CA LEU A 54 11.21 3.44 0.68
C LEU A 54 11.18 2.12 -0.10
N ASN A 55 12.16 1.91 -0.98
CA ASN A 55 12.31 0.71 -1.80
C ASN A 55 13.12 -0.38 -1.08
N VAL A 56 12.69 -0.71 0.14
CA VAL A 56 13.38 -1.67 1.00
C VAL A 56 13.52 -3.04 0.31
N PRO A 57 14.75 -3.58 0.17
CA PRO A 57 14.99 -4.92 -0.36
C PRO A 57 14.29 -6.00 0.48
N SER A 58 13.76 -7.05 -0.16
CA SER A 58 12.95 -8.06 0.54
C SER A 58 13.69 -8.81 1.66
N ARG A 59 15.02 -8.91 1.56
CA ARG A 59 15.88 -9.56 2.56
C ARG A 59 16.50 -8.58 3.56
N PHE A 60 16.16 -7.29 3.49
CA PHE A 60 16.73 -6.29 4.39
C PHE A 60 16.30 -6.56 5.84
N VAL A 61 17.30 -6.65 6.71
CA VAL A 61 17.17 -6.80 8.15
C VAL A 61 17.89 -5.62 8.78
N ILE A 62 17.25 -4.97 9.76
CA ILE A 62 17.82 -3.80 10.43
C ILE A 62 19.11 -4.23 11.16
N PRO A 63 20.27 -3.60 10.85
CA PRO A 63 21.53 -3.92 11.49
C PRO A 63 21.57 -3.38 12.92
N ASN A 64 22.42 -3.98 13.75
CA ASN A 64 22.72 -3.49 15.09
C ASN A 64 23.67 -2.28 15.00
N SER A 65 23.16 -1.16 14.49
CA SER A 65 23.91 0.10 14.34
C SER A 65 23.26 1.21 15.16
N ARG A 66 24.07 2.20 15.53
CA ARG A 66 23.65 3.42 16.26
C ARG A 66 22.63 4.26 15.49
N ASP A 67 22.56 4.07 14.18
CA ASP A 67 21.59 4.75 13.32
C ASP A 67 20.16 4.25 13.52
N TRP A 68 20.00 3.10 14.18
CA TRP A 68 18.73 2.45 14.43
C TRP A 68 18.50 2.32 15.92
N ALA A 69 17.26 2.55 16.36
CA ALA A 69 16.87 2.30 17.75
C ALA A 69 17.05 0.80 18.09
N GLU A 70 17.50 0.52 19.32
CA GLU A 70 17.84 -0.84 19.76
C GLU A 70 16.66 -1.81 19.68
N ASP A 71 15.44 -1.31 19.87
CA ASP A 71 14.20 -2.09 19.76
C ASP A 71 13.85 -2.47 18.32
N LEU A 72 14.53 -1.91 17.31
CA LEU A 72 14.33 -2.22 15.89
C LEU A 72 15.35 -3.22 15.34
N TRP A 73 16.44 -3.45 16.07
CA TRP A 73 17.51 -4.34 15.65
C TRP A 73 17.01 -5.76 15.35
N GLY A 74 17.50 -6.34 14.25
CA GLY A 74 17.07 -7.66 13.79
C GLY A 74 15.66 -7.72 13.18
N MET A 75 14.91 -6.61 13.13
CA MET A 75 13.62 -6.57 12.45
C MET A 75 13.80 -6.85 10.95
N LYS A 76 13.04 -7.82 10.43
CA LYS A 76 12.97 -8.16 9.00
C LYS A 76 12.14 -7.15 8.21
N LEU A 77 12.56 -5.87 8.23
CA LEU A 77 11.83 -4.76 7.61
C LEU A 77 11.51 -5.04 6.13
N GLY A 78 12.44 -5.63 5.38
CA GLY A 78 12.22 -6.02 3.98
C GLY A 78 11.06 -6.99 3.78
N SER A 79 10.93 -7.97 4.67
CA SER A 79 9.82 -8.93 4.64
C SER A 79 8.50 -8.26 5.00
N THR A 80 8.50 -7.35 5.97
CA THR A 80 7.32 -6.59 6.36
C THR A 80 6.84 -5.69 5.21
N VAL A 81 7.75 -4.94 4.58
CA VAL A 81 7.46 -4.12 3.40
C VAL A 81 6.95 -4.96 2.24
N SER A 82 7.52 -6.15 2.02
CA SER A 82 6.97 -7.09 1.03
C SER A 82 5.56 -7.57 1.38
N GLY A 83 5.24 -7.74 2.66
CA GLY A 83 3.90 -8.06 3.14
C GLY A 83 2.90 -6.93 2.89
N ILE A 84 3.30 -5.69 3.14
CA ILE A 84 2.49 -4.49 2.82
C ILE A 84 2.17 -4.47 1.33
N ARG A 85 3.17 -4.65 0.46
CA ARG A 85 3.00 -4.58 -1.01
C ARG A 85 2.19 -5.75 -1.60
N ASN A 86 2.37 -6.97 -1.08
CA ASN A 86 1.84 -8.18 -1.73
C ASN A 86 0.65 -8.82 -1.02
N LYS A 87 0.45 -8.52 0.27
CA LYS A 87 -0.54 -9.19 1.12
C LYS A 87 -1.52 -8.22 1.80
N GLY A 88 -1.42 -6.92 1.51
CA GLY A 88 -2.25 -5.89 2.14
C GLY A 88 -2.06 -5.79 3.66
N SER A 89 -0.89 -6.18 4.18
CA SER A 89 -0.58 -5.98 5.61
C SER A 89 -0.57 -4.48 5.94
N TYR A 90 -1.06 -4.10 7.12
CA TYR A 90 -1.18 -2.70 7.55
C TYR A 90 -2.07 -1.86 6.62
N SER A 91 -3.10 -2.46 6.00
CA SER A 91 -4.05 -1.75 5.13
C SER A 91 -4.77 -0.59 5.84
N GLU A 92 -4.99 -0.70 7.14
CA GLU A 92 -5.58 0.32 7.99
C GLU A 92 -4.71 1.58 8.12
N TYR A 93 -3.40 1.46 7.87
CA TYR A 93 -2.44 2.57 7.90
C TYR A 93 -2.04 3.05 6.50
N ARG A 94 -2.83 2.70 5.47
CA ARG A 94 -2.51 3.03 4.08
C ARG A 94 -2.29 4.53 3.86
N ALA A 95 -3.18 5.38 4.38
CA ALA A 95 -3.07 6.83 4.21
C ALA A 95 -1.75 7.38 4.80
N GLU A 96 -1.37 6.91 5.99
CA GLU A 96 -0.09 7.29 6.61
C GLU A 96 1.12 6.78 5.81
N LEU A 97 1.03 5.57 5.25
CA LEU A 97 2.09 5.05 4.36
C LEU A 97 2.25 5.93 3.12
N GLU A 98 1.14 6.30 2.47
CA GLU A 98 1.14 7.19 1.30
C GLU A 98 1.71 8.57 1.66
N GLU A 99 1.33 9.15 2.81
CA GLU A 99 1.84 10.42 3.33
C GLU A 99 3.37 10.39 3.55
N MET A 100 3.89 9.27 4.04
CA MET A 100 5.34 9.07 4.19
C MET A 100 6.08 8.88 2.84
N GLY A 101 5.35 8.82 1.73
CA GLY A 101 5.89 8.59 0.39
C GLY A 101 6.10 7.12 0.05
N PHE A 102 5.43 6.20 0.76
CA PHE A 102 5.54 4.77 0.47
C PHE A 102 4.81 4.43 -0.82
N LYS A 103 5.56 3.95 -1.81
CA LYS A 103 4.99 3.44 -3.07
C LYS A 103 4.58 1.98 -2.91
N PHE A 104 3.27 1.74 -3.06
CA PHE A 104 2.67 0.41 -3.06
C PHE A 104 3.00 -0.37 -4.33
N ASP A 105 3.34 0.33 -5.42
CA ASP A 105 3.71 -0.28 -6.69
C ASP A 105 4.97 -1.15 -6.51
N SER A 106 4.83 -2.45 -6.71
CA SER A 106 5.98 -3.34 -6.70
C SER A 106 6.76 -3.18 -8.00
N ARG A 107 8.09 -2.94 -7.93
CA ARG A 107 8.98 -2.88 -9.11
C ARG A 107 8.85 -4.10 -10.05
N ARG A 108 8.34 -5.25 -9.55
CA ARG A 108 8.16 -6.49 -10.33
C ARG A 108 6.89 -6.50 -11.18
N THR A 109 5.94 -5.60 -10.95
CA THR A 109 4.65 -5.52 -11.66
C THR A 109 4.25 -4.10 -12.06
N ALA A 110 5.10 -3.11 -11.77
CA ALA A 110 4.96 -1.74 -12.23
C ALA A 110 5.48 -1.66 -13.67
N TYR A 111 4.56 -1.76 -14.62
CA TYR A 111 4.78 -1.31 -15.99
C TYR A 111 4.62 0.22 -15.99
N GLY A 112 5.16 0.92 -17.00
CA GLY A 112 4.87 2.35 -17.15
C GLY A 112 3.36 2.58 -17.27
N TRP A 113 2.84 3.66 -16.67
CA TRP A 113 1.40 3.95 -16.68
C TRP A 113 0.83 3.94 -18.10
N GLU A 114 1.53 4.56 -19.05
CA GLU A 114 1.16 4.58 -20.47
C GLU A 114 0.94 3.18 -21.06
N LYS A 115 1.83 2.23 -20.73
CA LYS A 115 1.70 0.83 -21.18
C LYS A 115 0.51 0.13 -20.56
N VAL A 116 0.22 0.40 -19.29
CA VAL A 116 -0.95 -0.16 -18.60
C VAL A 116 -2.23 0.36 -19.24
N THR A 117 -2.32 1.68 -19.47
CA THR A 117 -3.46 2.31 -20.10
C THR A 117 -3.68 1.79 -21.51
N SER A 118 -2.62 1.72 -22.33
CA SER A 118 -2.68 1.15 -23.67
C SER A 118 -3.19 -0.30 -23.64
N ALA A 119 -2.63 -1.13 -22.77
CA ALA A 119 -3.04 -2.53 -22.62
C ALA A 119 -4.51 -2.68 -22.18
N LEU A 120 -4.99 -1.85 -21.27
CA LEU A 120 -6.39 -1.87 -20.82
C LEU A 120 -7.35 -1.45 -21.93
N LEU A 121 -7.01 -0.41 -22.69
CA LEU A 121 -7.81 0.05 -23.82
C LEU A 121 -7.89 -1.01 -24.94
N THR A 122 -6.76 -1.63 -25.28
CA THR A 122 -6.74 -2.74 -26.25
C THR A 122 -7.57 -3.92 -25.75
N TYR A 123 -7.42 -4.31 -24.48
CA TYR A 123 -8.24 -5.38 -23.91
C TYR A 123 -9.74 -5.06 -24.02
N LYS A 124 -10.15 -3.85 -23.64
CA LYS A 124 -11.54 -3.40 -23.71
C LYS A 124 -12.07 -3.39 -25.14
N SER A 125 -11.26 -2.99 -26.12
CA SER A 125 -11.65 -3.03 -27.53
C SER A 125 -11.87 -4.45 -28.04
N LEU A 126 -11.10 -5.42 -27.56
CA LEU A 126 -11.18 -6.82 -28.00
C LEU A 126 -12.26 -7.63 -27.27
N HIS A 127 -12.50 -7.34 -25.99
CA HIS A 127 -13.39 -8.13 -25.13
C HIS A 127 -14.66 -7.39 -24.68
N GLY A 128 -14.73 -6.07 -24.86
CA GLY A 128 -15.88 -5.22 -24.50
C GLY A 128 -15.90 -4.77 -23.03
N ASP A 129 -15.10 -5.39 -22.16
CA ASP A 129 -15.03 -5.05 -20.73
C ASP A 129 -13.58 -5.01 -20.21
N LEU A 130 -13.42 -4.70 -18.91
CA LEU A 130 -12.13 -4.70 -18.20
C LEU A 130 -12.06 -5.80 -17.13
N LEU A 131 -12.81 -6.89 -17.31
CA LEU A 131 -12.81 -8.06 -16.44
C LEU A 131 -11.67 -9.02 -16.84
N VAL A 132 -10.44 -8.51 -16.79
CA VAL A 132 -9.25 -9.27 -17.17
C VAL A 132 -9.02 -10.44 -16.20
N PRO A 133 -8.94 -11.71 -16.68
CA PRO A 133 -8.60 -12.85 -15.85
C PRO A 133 -7.22 -12.70 -15.21
N GLN A 134 -7.03 -13.15 -13.96
CA GLN A 134 -5.77 -12.97 -13.23
C GLN A 134 -4.56 -13.59 -13.95
N VAL A 135 -4.76 -14.72 -14.64
CA VAL A 135 -3.71 -15.45 -15.37
C VAL A 135 -3.45 -14.89 -16.77
N PHE A 136 -4.19 -13.89 -17.21
CA PHE A 136 -4.09 -13.36 -18.56
C PHE A 136 -2.72 -12.70 -18.80
N VAL A 137 -2.08 -13.12 -19.89
CA VAL A 137 -0.84 -12.60 -20.41
C VAL A 137 -1.10 -12.16 -21.85
N ILE A 138 -0.63 -10.97 -22.21
CA ILE A 138 -0.83 -10.44 -23.56
C ILE A 138 -0.12 -11.35 -24.58
N PRO A 139 -0.85 -11.92 -25.55
CA PRO A 139 -0.27 -12.81 -26.55
C PRO A 139 0.49 -12.01 -27.61
N LYS A 140 1.42 -12.68 -28.31
CA LYS A 140 2.19 -12.12 -29.42
C LYS A 140 1.39 -12.11 -30.72
N THR A 141 0.26 -11.39 -30.74
CA THR A 141 -0.57 -11.26 -31.94
C THR A 141 -0.58 -9.82 -32.42
N ARG A 142 -0.92 -9.64 -33.71
CA ARG A 142 -1.06 -8.33 -34.38
C ARG A 142 -2.11 -7.41 -33.73
N ASP A 143 -3.01 -7.97 -32.93
CA ASP A 143 -4.06 -7.22 -32.24
C ASP A 143 -3.49 -6.42 -31.06
N TRP A 144 -2.26 -6.74 -30.65
CA TRP A 144 -1.57 -6.11 -29.54
C TRP A 144 -0.27 -5.44 -30.02
N PRO A 145 0.01 -4.21 -29.56
CA PRO A 145 1.33 -3.59 -29.71
C PRO A 145 2.47 -4.50 -29.23
N GLU A 146 3.56 -4.57 -29.99
CA GLU A 146 4.68 -5.47 -29.70
C GLU A 146 5.34 -5.19 -28.34
N ASP A 147 5.31 -3.94 -27.90
CA ASP A 147 5.90 -3.48 -26.65
C ASP A 147 5.08 -3.89 -25.40
N LEU A 148 3.88 -4.43 -25.61
CA LEU A 148 2.97 -4.97 -24.60
C LEU A 148 2.98 -6.49 -24.55
N TRP A 149 3.63 -7.16 -25.51
CA TRP A 149 3.69 -8.63 -25.52
C TRP A 149 4.31 -9.20 -24.25
N ASP A 150 3.82 -10.37 -23.82
CA ASP A 150 4.20 -11.06 -22.58
C ASP A 150 3.89 -10.28 -21.28
N MET A 151 3.24 -9.11 -21.37
CA MET A 151 2.79 -8.37 -20.21
C MET A 151 1.72 -9.15 -19.45
N LYS A 152 1.92 -9.31 -18.14
CA LYS A 152 1.00 -10.03 -17.25
C LYS A 152 -0.17 -9.14 -16.84
N LEU A 153 -0.96 -8.70 -17.83
CA LEU A 153 -2.04 -7.72 -17.64
C LEU A 153 -3.05 -8.18 -16.58
N GLY A 154 -3.36 -9.48 -16.51
CA GLY A 154 -4.22 -10.03 -15.45
C GLY A 154 -3.71 -9.77 -14.03
N ARG A 155 -2.39 -9.87 -13.84
CA ARG A 155 -1.74 -9.59 -12.55
C ARG A 155 -1.74 -8.09 -12.24
N VAL A 156 -1.56 -7.25 -13.26
CA VAL A 156 -1.66 -5.78 -13.12
C VAL A 156 -3.05 -5.38 -12.67
N VAL A 157 -4.10 -5.87 -13.36
CA VAL A 157 -5.50 -5.61 -12.98
C VAL A 157 -5.81 -6.12 -11.57
N SER A 158 -5.34 -7.32 -11.21
CA SER A 158 -5.48 -7.85 -9.85
C SER A 158 -4.82 -6.96 -8.79
N ASN A 159 -3.66 -6.37 -9.10
CA ASN A 159 -2.96 -5.47 -8.18
C ASN A 159 -3.63 -4.10 -8.08
N ILE A 160 -4.18 -3.57 -9.18
CA ILE A 160 -4.99 -2.35 -9.15
C ILE A 160 -6.18 -2.55 -8.20
N ARG A 161 -6.90 -3.67 -8.32
CA ARG A 161 -8.07 -3.98 -7.49
C ARG A 161 -7.75 -4.25 -6.02
N ASN A 162 -6.72 -5.05 -5.73
CA ASN A 162 -6.49 -5.57 -4.38
C ASN A 162 -5.38 -4.85 -3.61
N ASN A 163 -4.41 -4.26 -4.31
CA ASN A 163 -3.20 -3.68 -3.69
C ASN A 163 -3.14 -2.15 -3.87
N GLY A 164 -4.10 -1.57 -4.59
CA GLY A 164 -4.14 -0.14 -4.89
C GLY A 164 -2.94 0.33 -5.70
N GLN A 165 -2.47 -0.53 -6.63
CA GLN A 165 -1.45 -0.15 -7.62
C GLN A 165 -2.03 0.93 -8.55
N TYR A 166 -1.22 1.94 -8.91
CA TYR A 166 -1.68 3.12 -9.68
C TYR A 166 -2.83 3.90 -9.02
N SER A 167 -2.84 4.00 -7.69
CA SER A 167 -3.87 4.77 -6.97
C SER A 167 -3.92 6.26 -7.39
N THR A 168 -2.79 6.83 -7.83
CA THR A 168 -2.72 8.19 -8.37
C THR A 168 -3.54 8.36 -9.66
N ASN A 169 -3.65 7.32 -10.48
CA ASN A 169 -4.39 7.34 -11.74
C ASN A 169 -5.82 6.79 -11.60
N ARG A 170 -6.37 6.82 -10.38
CA ARG A 170 -7.70 6.27 -10.10
C ARG A 170 -8.79 6.91 -10.96
N THR A 171 -8.77 8.23 -11.12
CA THR A 171 -9.75 8.97 -11.93
C THR A 171 -9.74 8.50 -13.38
N GLU A 172 -8.55 8.38 -13.99
CA GLU A 172 -8.40 7.87 -15.36
C GLU A 172 -8.92 6.43 -15.49
N LEU A 173 -8.66 5.57 -14.49
CA LEU A 173 -9.20 4.21 -14.47
C LEU A 173 -10.74 4.21 -14.45
N GLU A 174 -11.35 5.05 -13.63
CA GLU A 174 -12.81 5.17 -13.54
C GLU A 174 -13.40 5.71 -14.85
N GLU A 175 -12.78 6.70 -15.49
CA GLU A 175 -13.19 7.24 -16.80
C GLU A 175 -13.12 6.19 -17.92
N MET A 176 -12.12 5.30 -17.90
CA MET A 176 -12.05 4.16 -18.82
C MET A 176 -13.12 3.09 -18.54
N GLY A 177 -13.89 3.23 -17.46
CA GLY A 177 -14.91 2.25 -17.03
C GLY A 177 -14.33 1.08 -16.24
N PHE A 178 -13.15 1.24 -15.63
CA PHE A 178 -12.54 0.20 -14.81
C PHE A 178 -13.31 0.00 -13.51
N LYS A 179 -13.85 -1.20 -13.33
CA LYS A 179 -14.54 -1.58 -12.09
C LYS A 179 -13.52 -2.10 -11.05
N PHE A 180 -13.31 -1.31 -10.01
CA PHE A 180 -12.46 -1.67 -8.86
C PHE A 180 -13.07 -2.79 -8.02
N ASP A 181 -14.40 -2.82 -7.92
CA ASP A 181 -15.12 -3.82 -7.15
C ASP A 181 -15.65 -4.95 -8.05
N SER A 182 -14.85 -6.01 -8.20
CA SER A 182 -15.33 -7.24 -8.85
C SER A 182 -16.17 -8.12 -7.93
N ARG A 183 -16.31 -7.79 -6.63
CA ARG A 183 -17.03 -8.59 -5.64
C ARG A 183 -18.45 -8.05 -5.34
N ARG A 184 -18.69 -6.75 -5.53
CA ARG A 184 -19.99 -6.09 -5.27
C ARG A 184 -20.88 -5.98 -6.52
N THR A 185 -20.39 -6.36 -7.69
CA THR A 185 -21.22 -6.45 -8.90
C THR A 185 -21.17 -7.84 -9.51
N ALA A 186 -21.71 -8.87 -8.83
CA ALA A 186 -22.09 -10.12 -9.50
C ALA A 186 -22.97 -11.11 -8.71
N TYR A 187 -23.10 -11.02 -7.37
CA TYR A 187 -24.02 -11.92 -6.66
C TYR A 187 -24.77 -11.21 -5.54
N GLY A 188 -26.04 -10.92 -5.81
CA GLY A 188 -27.07 -11.42 -4.92
C GLY A 188 -27.72 -10.46 -3.94
N TRP A 189 -27.30 -9.22 -3.73
CA TRP A 189 -28.02 -8.37 -2.77
C TRP A 189 -29.47 -8.10 -3.19
N GLU A 190 -29.73 -7.84 -4.47
CA GLU A 190 -31.09 -7.65 -4.97
C GLU A 190 -31.91 -8.94 -4.94
N LYS A 191 -31.31 -10.08 -5.35
CA LYS A 191 -31.96 -11.41 -5.28
C LYS A 191 -32.20 -11.88 -3.85
N VAL A 192 -31.28 -11.59 -2.93
CA VAL A 192 -31.41 -11.88 -1.50
C VAL A 192 -32.50 -11.00 -0.90
N THR A 193 -32.55 -9.71 -1.24
CA THR A 193 -33.66 -8.85 -0.81
C THR A 193 -34.99 -9.33 -1.36
N SER A 194 -35.08 -9.71 -2.64
CA SER A 194 -36.31 -10.29 -3.20
C SER A 194 -36.69 -11.60 -2.51
N ALA A 195 -35.76 -12.51 -2.30
CA ALA A 195 -36.02 -13.79 -1.61
C ALA A 195 -36.46 -13.59 -0.15
N LEU A 196 -35.84 -12.66 0.58
CA LEU A 196 -36.22 -12.32 1.96
C LEU A 196 -37.60 -11.66 2.03
N LEU A 197 -37.92 -10.78 1.08
CA LEU A 197 -39.25 -10.18 0.96
C LEU A 197 -40.32 -11.23 0.65
N THR A 198 -40.02 -12.18 -0.24
CA THR A 198 -40.91 -13.30 -0.55
C THR A 198 -41.12 -14.20 0.67
N TYR A 199 -40.06 -14.57 1.39
CA TYR A 199 -40.18 -15.37 2.61
C TYR A 199 -41.06 -14.70 3.67
N LYS A 200 -40.87 -13.39 3.91
CA LYS A 200 -41.70 -12.60 4.83
C LYS A 200 -43.17 -12.49 4.40
N SER A 201 -43.48 -12.68 3.11
CA SER A 201 -44.87 -12.69 2.64
C SER A 201 -45.55 -14.05 2.77
N LEU A 202 -44.76 -15.12 2.92
CA LEU A 202 -45.22 -16.51 2.99
C LEU A 202 -45.31 -17.06 4.42
N HIS A 203 -44.69 -16.38 5.38
CA HIS A 203 -44.67 -16.71 6.81
C HIS A 203 -44.92 -15.45 7.64
#